data_AF-A0A846LR59-F1
#
_entry.id   AF-A0A846LR59-F1
#
_cell.length_a   1.000
_cell.length_b   1.000
_cell.length_c   1.000
_cell.angle_alpha   90.00
_cell.angle_beta   90.00
_cell.angle_gamma   90.00
#
_symmetry.space_group_name_H-M   'P 1'
#
loop_
_entity.id
_entity.type
_entity.pdbx_description
1 polymer ?
#
loop_
_entity_poly.entity_id
_entity_poly.type
_entity_poly.pdbx_seq_one_letter_code
_entity_poly.pdbx_strand_id
1 'polypeptide(L)'
;MSATGVAAGTTGTPRPEPGTATVLRRAAGAEWLRLRTVRTTWWCLLAGAVTVVGIGATAAYDEATGPADPSAGLPATLAGEFGVLLGQFALLVLAVLAVTQEHASGSIGPTLQWTPRRGVLLAARVTVPVVVATVAGVLLALVADVAAWAIAPTLTLSAGDLVASLGGIAAVLAAGSVLAVGLGLLLRSTAGALATVFLLQLVLPALLPGFGVPWLAELGELLPGTGAVWVLLGEPDLTAATATTLLVGWSGAALVAGGWSLLRRDAS
;
A
#
# COMPACT_ATOMS: atom_id res chain seq x y z
N MET A 1 -2.09 76.47 -1.14
CA MET A 1 -1.87 75.52 -2.25
C MET A 1 -1.18 74.30 -1.67
N SER A 2 -1.95 73.28 -1.27
CA SER A 2 -1.40 72.01 -0.76
C SER A 2 -1.75 70.93 -1.77
N ALA A 3 -0.72 70.32 -2.36
CA ALA A 3 -0.85 69.29 -3.38
C ALA A 3 -1.19 67.94 -2.74
N THR A 4 -2.35 67.40 -3.09
CA THR A 4 -2.78 66.04 -2.76
C THR A 4 -2.06 65.07 -3.70
N GLY A 5 -1.07 64.34 -3.19
CA GLY A 5 -0.41 63.25 -3.91
C GLY A 5 -1.33 62.03 -3.98
N VAL A 6 -1.92 61.77 -5.14
CA VAL A 6 -2.65 60.53 -5.43
C VAL A 6 -1.63 59.41 -5.61
N ALA A 7 -1.60 58.45 -4.67
CA ALA A 7 -0.82 57.23 -4.82
C ALA A 7 -1.42 56.39 -5.96
N ALA A 8 -0.63 56.19 -7.02
CA ALA A 8 -0.98 55.34 -8.14
C ALA A 8 -1.10 53.89 -7.67
N GLY A 9 -2.32 53.34 -7.72
CA GLY A 9 -2.58 51.93 -7.47
C GLY A 9 -1.85 51.09 -8.52
N THR A 10 -0.89 50.27 -8.10
CA THR A 10 -0.27 49.27 -8.95
C THR A 10 -1.34 48.24 -9.34
N THR A 11 -1.84 48.30 -10.57
CA THR A 11 -2.67 47.26 -11.18
C THR A 11 -1.79 46.03 -11.41
N GLY A 12 -1.66 45.18 -10.40
CA GLY A 12 -1.01 43.88 -10.54
C GLY A 12 -1.76 43.06 -11.60
N THR A 13 -1.10 42.75 -12.70
CA THR A 13 -1.61 41.80 -13.70
C THR A 13 -1.99 40.49 -12.99
N PRO A 14 -3.21 39.95 -13.17
CA PRO A 14 -3.61 38.71 -12.53
C PRO A 14 -2.64 37.60 -12.97
N ARG A 15 -1.92 37.01 -12.01
CA ARG A 15 -1.05 35.87 -12.29
C ARG A 15 -1.93 34.71 -12.76
N PRO A 16 -1.58 34.03 -13.86
CA PRO A 16 -2.36 32.90 -14.34
C PRO A 16 -2.46 31.86 -13.23
N GLU A 17 -3.68 31.43 -12.92
CA GLU A 17 -3.89 30.39 -11.92
C GLU A 17 -3.19 29.10 -12.39
N PRO A 18 -2.38 28.46 -11.54
CA PRO A 18 -1.73 27.22 -11.92
C PRO A 18 -2.78 26.17 -12.30
N GLY A 19 -2.57 25.49 -13.44
CA GLY A 19 -3.43 24.37 -13.86
C GLY A 19 -3.45 23.22 -12.86
N THR A 20 -4.51 22.39 -12.90
CA THR A 20 -4.72 21.26 -11.98
C THR A 20 -3.53 20.30 -11.93
N ALA A 21 -2.94 19.98 -13.08
CA ALA A 21 -1.77 19.12 -13.18
C ALA A 21 -0.54 19.69 -12.44
N THR A 22 -0.33 21.00 -12.51
CA THR A 22 0.78 21.67 -11.80
C THR A 22 0.59 21.60 -10.30
N VAL A 23 -0.65 21.76 -9.81
CA VAL A 23 -0.98 21.63 -8.39
C VAL A 23 -0.77 20.19 -7.92
N LEU A 24 -1.27 19.20 -8.67
CA LEU A 24 -1.08 17.78 -8.36
C LEU A 24 0.40 17.41 -8.29
N ARG A 25 1.21 17.82 -9.28
CA ARG A 25 2.65 17.54 -9.31
C ARG A 25 3.38 18.15 -8.11
N ARG A 26 3.04 19.39 -7.75
CA ARG A 26 3.64 20.06 -6.58
C ARG A 26 3.24 19.36 -5.28
N ALA A 27 1.98 18.97 -5.14
CA ALA A 27 1.48 18.23 -3.98
C ALA A 27 2.16 16.86 -3.87
N ALA A 28 2.27 16.12 -4.96
CA ALA A 28 2.95 14.84 -4.99
C ALA A 28 4.45 14.96 -4.64
N GLY A 29 5.12 16.01 -5.14
CA GLY A 29 6.51 16.30 -4.79
C GLY A 29 6.70 16.62 -3.30
N ALA A 30 5.76 17.36 -2.69
CA ALA A 30 5.77 17.66 -1.27
C ALA A 30 5.59 16.40 -0.41
N GLU A 31 4.63 15.53 -0.75
CA GLU A 31 4.40 14.26 -0.04
C GLU A 31 5.58 13.30 -0.20
N TRP A 32 6.19 13.25 -1.38
CA TRP A 32 7.40 12.45 -1.61
C TRP A 32 8.56 12.92 -0.73
N LEU A 33 8.81 14.23 -0.67
CA LEU A 33 9.85 14.78 0.19
C LEU A 33 9.56 14.48 1.67
N ARG A 34 8.30 14.65 2.09
CA ARG A 34 7.85 14.31 3.45
C ARG A 34 8.18 12.87 3.80
N LEU A 35 7.76 11.89 2.98
CA LEU A 35 8.04 10.48 3.22
C LEU A 35 9.56 10.20 3.35
N ARG A 36 10.39 10.82 2.52
CA ARG A 36 11.85 10.66 2.58
C ARG A 36 12.49 11.24 3.84
N THR A 37 11.93 12.32 4.38
CA THR A 37 12.46 12.99 5.58
C THR A 37 12.07 12.32 6.89
N VAL A 38 11.00 11.52 6.90
CA VAL A 38 10.50 10.86 8.12
C VAL A 38 11.30 9.58 8.39
N ARG A 39 11.98 9.52 9.55
CA ARG A 39 12.77 8.33 9.97
C ARG A 39 11.93 7.06 10.03
N THR A 40 10.67 7.17 10.46
CA THR A 40 9.73 6.03 10.52
C THR A 40 9.54 5.36 9.16
N THR A 41 9.57 6.11 8.05
CA THR A 41 9.47 5.55 6.70
C THR A 41 10.58 4.55 6.46
N TRP A 42 11.82 4.93 6.80
CA TRP A 42 13.00 4.09 6.64
C TRP A 42 12.97 2.86 7.54
N TRP A 43 12.48 2.99 8.78
CA TRP A 43 12.27 1.84 9.65
C TRP A 43 11.25 0.85 9.10
N CYS A 44 10.15 1.33 8.51
CA CYS A 44 9.16 0.47 7.88
C CYS A 44 9.73 -0.22 6.64
N LEU A 45 10.49 0.51 5.80
CA LEU A 45 11.16 -0.07 4.63
C LEU A 45 12.22 -1.11 5.04
N LEU A 46 12.99 -0.85 6.10
CA LEU A 46 13.95 -1.80 6.63
C LEU A 46 13.24 -3.05 7.17
N ALA A 47 12.16 -2.89 7.94
CA ALA A 47 11.37 -4.01 8.44
C ALA A 47 10.78 -4.83 7.28
N GLY A 48 10.26 -4.17 6.24
CA GLY A 48 9.80 -4.81 5.01
C GLY A 48 10.93 -5.56 4.31
N ALA A 49 12.12 -4.96 4.19
CA ALA A 49 13.26 -5.61 3.57
C ALA A 49 13.70 -6.86 4.32
N VAL A 50 13.85 -6.75 5.65
CA VAL A 50 14.23 -7.87 6.52
C VAL A 50 13.21 -8.99 6.46
N THR A 51 11.91 -8.68 6.45
CA THR A 51 10.86 -9.70 6.42
C THR A 51 10.71 -10.34 5.05
N VAL A 52 10.55 -9.55 3.97
CA VAL A 52 10.36 -10.08 2.61
C VAL A 52 11.58 -10.87 2.16
N VAL A 53 12.76 -10.27 2.21
CA VAL A 53 14.00 -10.92 1.74
C VAL A 53 14.42 -12.02 2.70
N GLY A 54 14.25 -11.83 4.01
CA GLY A 54 14.59 -12.84 5.01
C GLY A 54 13.78 -14.12 4.84
N ILE A 55 12.45 -14.00 4.72
CA ILE A 55 11.56 -15.16 4.51
C ILE A 55 11.92 -15.87 3.19
N GLY A 56 12.05 -15.12 2.10
CA GLY A 56 12.40 -15.67 0.79
C GLY A 56 13.76 -16.39 0.79
N ALA A 57 14.77 -15.79 1.42
CA ALA A 57 16.10 -16.40 1.54
C ALA A 57 16.08 -17.66 2.43
N THR A 58 15.30 -17.68 3.52
CA THR A 58 15.17 -18.87 4.36
C THR A 58 14.47 -20.01 3.62
N ALA A 59 13.43 -19.73 2.84
CA ALA A 59 12.75 -20.73 2.03
C ALA A 59 13.68 -21.31 0.96
N ALA A 60 14.45 -20.46 0.27
CA ALA A 60 15.43 -20.91 -0.71
C ALA A 60 16.58 -21.73 -0.10
N TYR A 61 17.01 -21.38 1.11
CA TYR A 61 18.04 -22.13 1.83
C TYR A 61 17.55 -23.53 2.23
N ASP A 62 16.30 -23.63 2.70
CA ASP A 62 15.66 -24.92 3.01
C ASP A 62 15.59 -25.81 1.76
N GLU A 63 15.15 -25.26 0.62
CA GLU A 63 15.13 -25.97 -0.66
C GLU A 63 16.53 -26.40 -1.13
N ALA A 64 17.55 -25.55 -0.96
CA ALA A 64 18.93 -25.87 -1.33
C ALA A 64 19.56 -26.99 -0.49
N THR A 65 19.10 -27.17 0.74
CA THR A 65 19.72 -28.09 1.73
C THR A 65 18.86 -29.30 2.09
N GLY A 66 17.59 -29.28 1.73
CA GLY A 66 16.64 -30.36 1.96
C GLY A 66 16.89 -31.60 1.09
N PRO A 67 16.14 -32.69 1.31
CA PRO A 67 16.17 -33.87 0.44
C PRO A 67 15.67 -33.45 -0.94
N ALA A 68 16.61 -33.22 -1.87
CA ALA A 68 16.29 -32.78 -3.21
C ALA A 68 15.33 -33.78 -3.88
N ASP A 69 14.16 -33.31 -4.29
CA ASP A 69 13.42 -33.91 -5.40
C ASP A 69 13.83 -33.17 -6.68
N PRO A 70 14.79 -33.67 -7.47
CA PRO A 70 15.30 -32.98 -8.64
C PRO A 70 14.24 -32.77 -9.74
N SER A 71 13.05 -33.37 -9.58
CA SER A 71 11.96 -33.28 -10.54
C SER A 71 11.01 -32.09 -10.31
N ALA A 72 11.11 -31.37 -9.18
CA ALA A 72 10.13 -30.35 -8.81
C ALA A 72 10.30 -28.98 -9.50
N GLY A 73 11.51 -28.63 -9.98
CA GLY A 73 11.74 -27.44 -10.82
C GLY A 73 11.05 -26.15 -10.35
N LEU A 74 10.98 -25.91 -9.03
CA LEU A 74 10.17 -24.86 -8.44
C LEU A 74 10.62 -23.47 -8.92
N PRO A 75 9.68 -22.52 -9.12
CA PRO A 75 10.02 -21.18 -9.52
C PRO A 75 10.59 -20.38 -8.34
N ALA A 76 11.67 -19.64 -8.57
CA ALA A 76 12.27 -18.80 -7.53
C ALA A 76 11.36 -17.63 -7.08
N THR A 77 10.31 -17.32 -7.86
CA THR A 77 9.32 -16.28 -7.56
C THR A 77 8.48 -16.56 -6.30
N LEU A 78 8.43 -17.83 -5.86
CA LEU A 78 7.80 -18.19 -4.59
C LEU A 78 8.45 -17.44 -3.41
N ALA A 79 9.74 -17.13 -3.48
CA ALA A 79 10.44 -16.40 -2.43
C ALA A 79 9.86 -15.00 -2.21
N GLY A 80 9.61 -14.26 -3.29
CA GLY A 80 8.97 -12.96 -3.26
C GLY A 80 7.50 -13.05 -2.85
N GLU A 81 6.75 -14.03 -3.36
CA GLU A 81 5.33 -14.24 -3.03
C GLU A 81 5.13 -14.52 -1.53
N PHE A 82 5.83 -15.51 -0.98
CA PHE A 82 5.78 -15.82 0.45
C PHE A 82 6.36 -14.70 1.31
N GLY A 83 7.46 -14.09 0.85
CA GLY A 83 8.08 -12.96 1.53
C GLY A 83 7.11 -11.78 1.66
N VAL A 84 6.38 -11.44 0.60
CA VAL A 84 5.39 -10.35 0.60
C VAL A 84 4.17 -10.70 1.44
N LEU A 85 3.71 -11.96 1.46
CA LEU A 85 2.53 -12.38 2.21
C LEU A 85 2.56 -11.91 3.67
N LEU A 86 3.74 -11.98 4.31
CA LEU A 86 3.98 -11.47 5.66
C LEU A 86 4.63 -10.09 5.67
N GLY A 87 5.60 -9.84 4.78
CA GLY A 87 6.37 -8.60 4.78
C GLY A 87 5.58 -7.36 4.35
N GLN A 88 4.45 -7.55 3.66
CA GLN A 88 3.55 -6.46 3.28
C GLN A 88 3.10 -5.62 4.47
N PHE A 89 2.93 -6.20 5.67
CA PHE A 89 2.42 -5.45 6.82
C PHE A 89 3.33 -4.29 7.23
N ALA A 90 4.64 -4.40 7.05
CA ALA A 90 5.55 -3.28 7.28
C ALA A 90 5.29 -2.11 6.29
N LEU A 91 4.95 -2.44 5.04
CA LEU A 91 4.61 -1.46 4.00
C LEU A 91 3.20 -0.88 4.23
N LEU A 92 2.25 -1.69 4.68
CA LEU A 92 0.91 -1.21 5.07
C LEU A 92 0.99 -0.26 6.27
N VAL A 93 1.88 -0.54 7.24
CA VAL A 93 2.16 0.38 8.35
C VAL A 93 2.68 1.72 7.85
N LEU A 94 3.62 1.72 6.89
CA LEU A 94 4.09 2.95 6.24
C LEU A 94 2.93 3.72 5.61
N ALA A 95 2.05 3.03 4.88
CA ALA A 95 0.89 3.64 4.22
C ALA A 95 -0.10 4.27 5.23
N VAL A 96 -0.40 3.58 6.34
CA VAL A 96 -1.24 4.11 7.43
C VAL A 96 -0.59 5.33 8.07
N LEU A 97 0.68 5.23 8.46
CA LEU A 97 1.39 6.31 9.12
C LEU A 97 1.46 7.56 8.23
N ALA A 98 1.63 7.41 6.91
CA ALA A 98 1.64 8.53 5.98
C ALA A 98 0.38 9.41 6.10
N VAL A 99 -0.79 8.80 6.35
CA VAL A 99 -2.08 9.51 6.44
C VAL A 99 -2.53 9.83 7.87
N THR A 100 -2.11 9.06 8.88
CA THR A 100 -2.50 9.28 10.27
C THR A 100 -1.58 10.22 11.05
N GLN A 101 -0.30 10.37 10.67
CA GLN A 101 0.68 11.19 11.41
C GLN A 101 0.29 12.68 11.52
N GLU A 102 -0.51 13.19 10.59
CA GLU A 102 -1.00 14.58 10.68
C GLU A 102 -2.22 14.73 11.59
N HIS A 103 -2.99 13.67 11.81
CA HIS A 103 -4.09 13.67 12.77
C HIS A 103 -3.56 13.76 14.20
N ALA A 104 -2.43 13.11 14.49
CA ALA A 104 -1.77 13.15 15.79
C ALA A 104 -1.07 14.50 16.08
N SER A 105 -0.64 15.22 15.05
CA SER A 105 0.04 16.52 15.17
C SER A 105 -0.88 17.74 15.04
N GLY A 106 -2.19 17.55 14.80
CA GLY A 106 -3.17 18.63 14.69
C GLY A 106 -3.04 19.50 13.43
N SER A 107 -2.26 19.07 12.44
CA SER A 107 -1.81 19.91 11.30
C SER A 107 -2.70 19.86 10.06
N ILE A 108 -3.82 19.14 10.11
CA ILE A 108 -4.72 18.98 8.94
C ILE A 108 -5.50 20.26 8.63
N GLY A 109 -5.71 21.12 9.63
CA GLY A 109 -6.51 22.34 9.53
C GLY A 109 -5.99 23.40 8.55
N PRO A 110 -4.72 23.85 8.62
CA PRO A 110 -4.30 25.06 7.88
C PRO A 110 -4.23 24.88 6.36
N THR A 111 -3.85 23.70 5.86
CA THR A 111 -3.53 23.49 4.43
C THR A 111 -4.77 23.20 3.57
N LEU A 112 -5.76 22.49 4.13
CA LEU A 112 -7.00 22.13 3.41
C LEU A 112 -8.05 23.24 3.44
N GLN A 113 -8.03 24.12 4.45
CA GLN A 113 -9.05 25.16 4.60
C GLN A 113 -8.97 26.27 3.53
N TRP A 114 -7.78 26.53 2.98
CA TRP A 114 -7.52 27.70 2.12
C TRP A 114 -7.48 27.42 0.61
N THR A 115 -7.64 26.16 0.15
CA THR A 115 -7.46 25.84 -1.27
C THR A 115 -8.77 25.36 -1.93
N PRO A 116 -9.25 25.99 -3.02
CA PRO A 116 -10.46 25.58 -3.76
C PRO A 116 -10.36 24.20 -4.45
N ARG A 117 -9.27 23.45 -4.25
CA ARG A 117 -8.97 22.17 -4.92
C ARG A 117 -8.65 21.04 -3.92
N ARG A 118 -9.49 20.90 -2.88
CA ARG A 118 -9.30 19.92 -1.79
C ARG A 118 -9.14 18.47 -2.28
N GLY A 119 -9.88 18.08 -3.31
CA GLY A 119 -9.80 16.72 -3.89
C GLY A 119 -8.44 16.39 -4.51
N VAL A 120 -7.77 17.36 -5.13
CA VAL A 120 -6.46 17.15 -5.80
C VAL A 120 -5.35 16.93 -4.78
N LEU A 121 -5.40 17.67 -3.67
CA LEU A 121 -4.45 17.51 -2.57
C LEU A 121 -4.64 16.16 -1.87
N LEU A 122 -5.90 15.78 -1.61
CA LEU A 122 -6.22 14.46 -1.04
C LEU A 122 -5.79 13.32 -1.96
N ALA A 123 -5.98 13.46 -3.27
CA ALA A 123 -5.53 12.47 -4.24
C ALA A 123 -4.01 12.28 -4.18
N ALA A 124 -3.21 13.36 -4.20
CA ALA A 124 -1.76 13.27 -4.07
C ALA A 124 -1.34 12.57 -2.76
N ARG A 125 -2.01 12.92 -1.66
CA ARG A 125 -1.72 12.41 -0.32
C ARG A 125 -2.03 10.93 -0.13
N VAL A 126 -3.02 10.40 -0.84
CA VAL A 126 -3.34 8.97 -0.84
C VAL A 126 -2.45 8.22 -1.83
N THR A 127 -2.29 8.76 -3.04
CA THR A 127 -1.61 8.06 -4.13
C THR A 127 -0.12 7.92 -3.90
N VAL A 128 0.56 8.95 -3.36
CA VAL A 128 2.02 8.88 -3.15
C VAL A 128 2.40 7.74 -2.19
N PRO A 129 1.85 7.63 -0.96
CA PRO A 129 2.18 6.52 -0.06
C PRO A 129 1.86 5.14 -0.63
N VAL A 130 0.74 4.99 -1.34
CA VAL A 130 0.37 3.74 -2.01
C VAL A 130 1.44 3.38 -3.05
N VAL A 131 1.80 4.30 -3.94
CA VAL A 131 2.83 4.06 -4.96
C VAL A 131 4.18 3.74 -4.32
N VAL A 132 4.57 4.46 -3.27
CA VAL A 132 5.84 4.19 -2.56
C VAL A 132 5.84 2.79 -1.97
N ALA A 133 4.79 2.41 -1.23
CA ALA A 133 4.66 1.09 -0.61
C ALA A 133 4.68 -0.03 -1.66
N THR A 134 3.90 0.11 -2.74
CA THR A 134 3.84 -0.88 -3.83
C THR A 134 5.18 -1.02 -4.53
N VAL A 135 5.80 0.08 -4.98
CA VAL A 135 7.08 0.03 -5.69
C VAL A 135 8.18 -0.53 -4.79
N ALA A 136 8.23 -0.13 -3.52
CA ALA A 136 9.20 -0.68 -2.58
C ALA A 136 9.01 -2.18 -2.39
N GLY A 137 7.78 -2.66 -2.17
CA GLY A 137 7.54 -4.09 -1.98
C GLY A 137 7.80 -4.94 -3.22
N VAL A 138 7.48 -4.44 -4.41
CA VAL A 138 7.84 -5.10 -5.69
C VAL A 138 9.36 -5.22 -5.84
N LEU A 139 10.11 -4.15 -5.51
CA LEU A 139 11.56 -4.21 -5.55
C LEU A 139 12.13 -5.18 -4.51
N LEU A 140 11.55 -5.24 -3.30
CA LEU A 140 11.96 -6.18 -2.27
C LEU A 140 11.66 -7.63 -2.66
N ALA A 141 10.53 -7.88 -3.29
CA ALA A 141 10.19 -9.20 -3.82
C ALA A 141 11.16 -9.63 -4.94
N LEU A 142 11.44 -8.74 -5.90
CA LEU A 142 12.44 -9.01 -6.93
C LEU A 142 13.81 -9.33 -6.33
N VAL A 143 14.23 -8.61 -5.27
CA VAL A 143 15.47 -8.92 -4.54
C VAL A 143 15.39 -10.30 -3.89
N ALA A 144 14.24 -10.67 -3.30
CA ALA A 144 14.04 -11.99 -2.71
C ALA A 144 14.11 -13.10 -3.77
N ASP A 145 13.48 -12.92 -4.94
CA ASP A 145 13.48 -13.90 -6.04
C ASP A 145 14.88 -14.12 -6.60
N VAL A 146 15.62 -13.04 -6.85
CA VAL A 146 17.01 -13.10 -7.34
C VAL A 146 17.93 -13.71 -6.29
N ALA A 147 17.75 -13.38 -5.01
CA ALA A 147 18.51 -13.99 -3.92
C ALA A 147 18.21 -15.48 -3.81
N ALA A 148 16.95 -15.89 -3.91
CA ALA A 148 16.53 -17.28 -3.87
C ALA A 148 17.15 -18.09 -5.00
N TRP A 149 17.09 -17.57 -6.23
CA TRP A 149 17.75 -18.20 -7.39
C TRP A 149 19.27 -18.33 -7.21
N ALA A 150 19.92 -17.35 -6.57
CA ALA A 150 21.35 -17.41 -6.28
C ALA A 150 21.71 -18.41 -5.16
N ILE A 151 20.84 -18.58 -4.16
CA ILE A 151 21.02 -19.52 -3.04
C ILE A 151 20.77 -20.96 -3.51
N ALA A 152 19.73 -21.18 -4.32
CA ALA A 152 19.32 -22.47 -4.83
C ALA A 152 19.25 -22.45 -6.37
N PRO A 153 20.39 -22.69 -7.07
CA PRO A 153 20.43 -22.65 -8.54
C PRO A 153 19.58 -23.71 -9.25
N THR A 154 19.03 -24.67 -8.50
CA THR A 154 18.03 -25.64 -8.96
C THR A 154 16.66 -25.02 -9.23
N LEU A 155 16.38 -23.84 -8.64
CA LEU A 155 15.16 -23.08 -8.89
C LEU A 155 15.15 -22.52 -10.31
N THR A 156 13.97 -22.52 -10.93
CA THR A 156 13.78 -21.93 -12.24
C THR A 156 13.45 -20.44 -12.10
N LEU A 157 13.95 -19.62 -13.03
CA LEU A 157 13.63 -18.20 -13.07
C LEU A 157 13.47 -17.78 -14.53
N SER A 158 12.23 -17.70 -14.99
CA SER A 158 11.89 -17.20 -16.31
C SER A 158 11.40 -15.75 -16.25
N ALA A 159 11.62 -15.00 -17.33
CA ALA A 159 11.13 -13.63 -17.42
C ALA A 159 9.58 -13.55 -17.39
N GLY A 160 8.90 -14.60 -17.90
CA GLY A 160 7.44 -14.67 -17.89
C GLY A 160 6.89 -14.81 -16.47
N ASP A 161 7.46 -15.74 -15.69
CA ASP A 161 7.06 -15.99 -14.31
C ASP A 161 7.34 -14.76 -13.43
N LEU A 162 8.48 -14.11 -13.65
CA LEU A 162 8.83 -12.89 -12.92
C LEU A 162 7.83 -11.75 -13.18
N VAL A 163 7.43 -11.54 -14.43
CA VAL A 163 6.43 -10.50 -14.76
C VAL A 163 5.06 -10.83 -14.18
N ALA A 164 4.63 -12.09 -14.25
CA ALA A 164 3.35 -12.52 -13.69
C ALA A 164 3.33 -12.36 -12.16
N SER A 165 4.36 -12.87 -11.48
CA SER A 165 4.50 -12.82 -10.02
C SER A 165 4.60 -11.39 -9.50
N LEU A 166 5.50 -10.57 -10.06
CA LEU A 166 5.64 -9.17 -9.66
C LEU A 166 4.38 -8.35 -9.97
N GLY A 167 3.63 -8.70 -11.01
CA GLY A 167 2.32 -8.13 -11.32
C GLY A 167 1.28 -8.44 -10.24
N GLY A 168 1.20 -9.69 -9.78
CA GLY A 168 0.35 -10.11 -8.67
C GLY A 168 0.72 -9.43 -7.36
N ILE A 169 2.01 -9.38 -7.04
CA ILE A 169 2.56 -8.68 -5.87
C ILE A 169 2.22 -7.18 -5.92
N ALA A 170 2.40 -6.54 -7.09
CA ALA A 170 2.05 -5.13 -7.26
C ALA A 170 0.55 -4.89 -7.00
N ALA A 171 -0.32 -5.76 -7.52
CA ALA A 171 -1.76 -5.67 -7.32
C ALA A 171 -2.14 -5.82 -5.83
N VAL A 172 -1.58 -6.82 -5.14
CA VAL A 172 -1.82 -7.06 -3.71
C VAL A 172 -1.35 -5.90 -2.86
N LEU A 173 -0.12 -5.42 -3.07
CA LEU A 173 0.44 -4.31 -2.30
C LEU A 173 -0.29 -3.00 -2.58
N ALA A 174 -0.69 -2.73 -3.82
CA ALA A 174 -1.47 -1.55 -4.17
C ALA A 174 -2.85 -1.59 -3.51
N ALA A 175 -3.58 -2.70 -3.64
CA ALA A 175 -4.88 -2.89 -3.01
C ALA A 175 -4.77 -2.78 -1.48
N GLY A 176 -3.87 -3.55 -0.86
CA GLY A 176 -3.63 -3.53 0.58
C GLY A 176 -3.26 -2.13 1.09
N SER A 177 -2.41 -1.38 0.36
CA SER A 177 -2.03 -0.02 0.74
C SER A 177 -3.22 0.95 0.63
N VAL A 178 -4.07 0.80 -0.39
CA VAL A 178 -5.30 1.58 -0.53
C VAL A 178 -6.28 1.27 0.59
N LEU A 179 -6.48 -0.01 0.93
CA LEU A 179 -7.28 -0.44 2.07
C LEU A 179 -6.77 0.19 3.37
N ALA A 180 -5.46 0.11 3.60
CA ALA A 180 -4.80 0.62 4.79
C ALA A 180 -4.94 2.15 4.91
N VAL A 181 -4.73 2.88 3.80
CA VAL A 181 -4.96 4.33 3.74
C VAL A 181 -6.42 4.66 3.99
N GLY A 182 -7.36 3.98 3.32
CA GLY A 182 -8.80 4.19 3.49
C GLY A 182 -9.26 4.02 4.94
N LEU A 183 -8.80 2.95 5.60
CA LEU A 183 -9.05 2.72 7.03
C LEU A 183 -8.37 3.76 7.92
N GLY A 184 -7.15 4.19 7.59
CA GLY A 184 -6.45 5.29 8.26
C GLY A 184 -7.23 6.61 8.22
N LEU A 185 -7.83 6.93 7.07
CA LEU A 185 -8.69 8.10 6.88
C LEU A 185 -10.03 7.96 7.61
N LEU A 186 -10.62 6.76 7.59
CA LEU A 186 -11.92 6.48 8.21
C LEU A 186 -11.85 6.55 9.74
N LEU A 187 -10.84 5.88 10.33
CA LEU A 187 -10.70 5.70 11.77
C LEU A 187 -9.92 6.83 12.45
N ARG A 188 -9.07 7.55 11.71
CA ARG A 188 -8.24 8.67 12.20
C ARG A 188 -7.37 8.31 13.41
N SER A 189 -7.12 7.01 13.60
CA SER A 189 -6.30 6.45 14.67
C SER A 189 -5.34 5.45 14.05
N THR A 190 -4.02 5.65 14.27
CA THR A 190 -3.01 4.71 13.81
C THR A 190 -3.26 3.32 14.38
N ALA A 191 -3.51 3.22 15.69
CA ALA A 191 -3.73 1.93 16.36
C ALA A 191 -4.98 1.23 15.83
N GLY A 192 -6.09 1.97 15.67
CA GLY A 192 -7.33 1.42 15.14
C GLY A 192 -7.19 0.96 13.68
N ALA A 193 -6.58 1.78 12.83
CA ALA A 193 -6.36 1.45 11.42
C ALA A 193 -5.48 0.21 11.25
N LEU A 194 -4.36 0.14 11.98
CA LEU A 194 -3.50 -1.04 11.94
C LEU A 194 -4.24 -2.28 12.44
N ALA A 195 -4.91 -2.20 13.60
CA ALA A 195 -5.67 -3.31 14.14
C ALA A 195 -6.69 -3.85 13.14
N THR A 196 -7.45 -2.98 12.46
CA THR A 196 -8.43 -3.39 11.45
C THR A 196 -7.77 -4.00 10.21
N VAL A 197 -6.65 -3.45 9.73
CA VAL A 197 -5.90 -4.04 8.61
C VAL A 197 -5.42 -5.45 8.96
N PHE A 198 -4.80 -5.65 10.12
CA PHE A 198 -4.36 -6.97 10.57
C PHE A 198 -5.55 -7.93 10.74
N LEU A 199 -6.66 -7.44 11.30
CA LEU A 199 -7.85 -8.25 11.51
C LEU A 199 -8.39 -8.79 10.17
N LEU A 200 -8.57 -7.91 9.18
CA LEU A 200 -9.15 -8.26 7.88
C LEU A 200 -8.20 -9.05 6.97
N GLN A 201 -6.90 -8.77 7.05
CA GLN A 201 -5.92 -9.36 6.13
C GLN A 201 -5.28 -10.64 6.67
N LEU A 202 -5.18 -10.79 7.99
CA LEU A 202 -4.42 -11.88 8.61
C LEU A 202 -5.27 -12.72 9.56
N VAL A 203 -5.91 -12.07 10.54
CA VAL A 203 -6.53 -12.79 11.67
C VAL A 203 -7.82 -13.48 11.25
N LEU A 204 -8.80 -12.73 10.73
CA LEU A 204 -10.10 -13.29 10.36
C LEU A 204 -9.99 -14.38 9.26
N PRO A 205 -9.22 -14.20 8.16
CA PRO A 205 -9.05 -15.23 7.14
C PRO A 205 -8.53 -16.56 7.71
N ALA A 206 -7.56 -16.49 8.61
CA ALA A 206 -6.96 -17.68 9.23
C ALA A 206 -7.85 -18.28 10.32
N LEU A 207 -8.57 -17.45 11.07
CA LEU A 207 -9.33 -17.87 12.24
C LEU A 207 -10.71 -18.44 11.89
N LEU A 208 -11.42 -17.83 10.93
CA LEU A 208 -12.82 -18.17 10.64
C LEU A 208 -13.02 -19.63 10.18
N PRO A 209 -12.20 -20.20 9.28
CA PRO A 209 -12.30 -21.61 8.90
C PRO A 209 -12.04 -22.56 10.08
N GLY A 210 -11.18 -22.15 11.03
CA GLY A 210 -10.81 -22.95 12.20
C GLY A 210 -11.96 -23.27 13.16
N PHE A 211 -13.09 -22.57 13.06
CA PHE A 211 -14.29 -22.87 13.86
C PHE A 211 -15.09 -24.07 13.34
N GLY A 212 -14.82 -24.56 12.11
CA GLY A 212 -15.52 -25.71 11.52
C GLY A 212 -16.99 -25.46 11.18
N VAL A 213 -17.41 -24.20 11.09
CA VAL A 213 -18.79 -23.80 10.73
C VAL A 213 -18.81 -23.28 9.29
N PRO A 214 -19.67 -23.84 8.40
CA PRO A 214 -19.60 -23.54 6.96
C PRO A 214 -19.69 -22.05 6.60
N TRP A 215 -20.67 -21.33 7.15
CA TRP A 215 -20.83 -19.90 6.85
C TRP A 215 -19.67 -19.04 7.37
N LEU A 216 -18.95 -19.46 8.42
CA LEU A 216 -17.75 -18.76 8.87
C LEU A 216 -16.62 -18.96 7.87
N ALA A 217 -16.44 -20.17 7.35
CA ALA A 217 -15.44 -20.45 6.32
C ALA A 217 -15.73 -19.62 5.04
N GLU A 218 -16.98 -19.58 4.60
CA GLU A 218 -17.42 -18.75 3.46
C GLU A 218 -17.13 -17.26 3.70
N LEU A 219 -17.39 -16.75 4.92
CA LEU A 219 -17.02 -15.37 5.26
C LEU A 219 -15.50 -15.16 5.26
N GLY A 220 -14.72 -16.15 5.70
CA GLY A 220 -13.26 -16.14 5.64
C GLY A 220 -12.77 -15.97 4.22
N GLU A 221 -13.41 -16.64 3.25
CA GLU A 221 -13.07 -16.53 1.83
C GLU A 221 -13.36 -15.16 1.23
N LEU A 222 -14.36 -14.45 1.74
CA LEU A 222 -14.75 -13.11 1.29
C LEU A 222 -13.89 -11.97 1.86
N LEU A 223 -12.82 -12.28 2.60
CA LEU A 223 -11.94 -11.27 3.17
C LEU A 223 -10.79 -10.87 2.24
N PRO A 224 -10.27 -9.64 2.38
CA PRO A 224 -9.17 -9.16 1.53
C PRO A 224 -7.87 -9.95 1.78
N GLY A 225 -7.69 -10.53 2.97
CA GLY A 225 -6.58 -11.43 3.28
C GLY A 225 -6.54 -12.64 2.38
N THR A 226 -7.68 -13.31 2.26
CA THR A 226 -7.86 -14.45 1.38
C THR A 226 -7.62 -14.03 -0.06
N GLY A 227 -8.25 -12.96 -0.54
CA GLY A 227 -7.97 -12.44 -1.89
C GLY A 227 -6.48 -12.22 -2.18
N ALA A 228 -5.68 -11.72 -1.23
CA ALA A 228 -4.24 -11.55 -1.40
C ALA A 228 -3.49 -12.88 -1.50
N VAL A 229 -3.77 -13.83 -0.61
CA VAL A 229 -3.15 -15.16 -0.63
C VAL A 229 -3.39 -15.82 -1.99
N TRP A 230 -4.60 -15.73 -2.51
CA TRP A 230 -5.00 -16.40 -3.75
C TRP A 230 -4.43 -15.73 -5.00
N VAL A 231 -4.22 -14.40 -4.98
CA VAL A 231 -3.50 -13.71 -6.06
C VAL A 231 -2.02 -14.08 -6.07
N LEU A 232 -1.40 -14.29 -4.90
CA LEU A 232 0.03 -14.58 -4.81
C LEU A 232 0.34 -16.06 -5.06
N LEU A 233 -0.33 -16.96 -4.36
CA LEU A 233 0.04 -18.39 -4.35
C LEU A 233 -0.79 -19.22 -5.32
N GLY A 234 -1.94 -18.70 -5.79
CA GLY A 234 -2.90 -19.45 -6.59
C GLY A 234 -3.58 -20.57 -5.80
N GLU A 235 -4.80 -20.93 -6.20
CA GLU A 235 -5.51 -22.09 -5.66
C GLU A 235 -6.66 -22.48 -6.63
N PRO A 236 -6.98 -23.78 -6.78
CA PRO A 236 -7.89 -24.32 -7.79
C PRO A 236 -9.32 -23.75 -7.80
N ASP A 237 -9.89 -23.38 -6.66
CA ASP A 237 -11.33 -23.15 -6.54
C ASP A 237 -11.80 -21.69 -6.78
N LEU A 238 -10.89 -20.71 -6.78
CA LEU A 238 -11.21 -19.30 -7.09
C LEU A 238 -10.36 -18.79 -8.25
N THR A 239 -11.02 -18.19 -9.22
CA THR A 239 -10.31 -17.55 -10.34
C THR A 239 -9.51 -16.34 -9.84
N ALA A 240 -8.34 -16.09 -10.45
CA ALA A 240 -7.52 -14.90 -10.16
C ALA A 240 -8.31 -13.58 -10.31
N ALA A 241 -9.29 -13.55 -11.22
CA ALA A 241 -10.18 -12.41 -11.39
C ALA A 241 -11.04 -12.18 -10.14
N THR A 242 -11.64 -13.23 -9.57
CA THR A 242 -12.44 -13.14 -8.34
C THR A 242 -11.61 -12.61 -7.18
N ALA A 243 -10.43 -13.18 -6.96
CA ALA A 243 -9.52 -12.75 -5.89
C ALA A 243 -9.12 -11.27 -6.03
N THR A 244 -8.80 -10.84 -7.26
CA THR A 244 -8.47 -9.44 -7.56
C THR A 244 -9.68 -8.52 -7.35
N THR A 245 -10.88 -8.91 -7.78
CA THR A 245 -12.09 -8.11 -7.57
C THR A 245 -12.44 -7.95 -6.10
N LEU A 246 -12.21 -8.99 -5.28
CA LEU A 246 -12.43 -8.94 -3.85
C LEU A 246 -11.49 -7.94 -3.17
N LEU A 247 -10.20 -8.01 -3.50
CA LEU A 247 -9.19 -7.06 -3.03
C LEU A 247 -9.52 -5.63 -3.41
N VAL A 248 -9.81 -5.39 -4.70
CA VAL A 248 -10.13 -4.06 -5.21
C VAL A 248 -11.44 -3.54 -4.60
N GLY A 249 -12.44 -4.42 -4.41
CA GLY A 249 -13.72 -4.10 -3.78
C GLY A 249 -13.56 -3.60 -2.35
N TRP A 250 -12.84 -4.36 -1.50
CA TRP A 250 -12.55 -3.95 -0.12
C TRP A 250 -11.73 -2.67 -0.04
N SER A 251 -10.70 -2.55 -0.88
CA SER A 251 -9.82 -1.38 -0.92
C SER A 251 -10.58 -0.13 -1.36
N GLY A 252 -11.40 -0.25 -2.41
CA GLY A 252 -12.25 0.81 -2.92
C GLY A 252 -13.30 1.23 -1.89
N ALA A 253 -13.97 0.27 -1.22
CA ALA A 253 -14.96 0.56 -0.19
C ALA A 253 -14.34 1.33 0.99
N ALA A 254 -13.17 0.91 1.48
CA ALA A 254 -12.47 1.61 2.55
C ALA A 254 -12.01 3.01 2.14
N LEU A 255 -11.51 3.17 0.91
CA LEU A 255 -11.08 4.48 0.41
C LEU A 255 -12.27 5.43 0.23
N VAL A 256 -13.39 4.95 -0.32
CA VAL A 256 -14.62 5.74 -0.47
C VAL A 256 -15.16 6.14 0.90
N ALA A 257 -15.26 5.20 1.85
CA ALA A 257 -15.73 5.48 3.21
C ALA A 257 -14.82 6.48 3.93
N GLY A 258 -13.50 6.30 3.84
CA GLY A 258 -12.51 7.20 4.45
C GLY A 258 -12.52 8.60 3.84
N GLY A 259 -12.54 8.70 2.50
CA GLY A 259 -12.62 9.97 1.79
C GLY A 259 -13.93 10.70 2.07
N TRP A 260 -15.05 9.99 2.13
CA TRP A 260 -16.35 10.57 2.45
C TRP A 260 -16.43 11.08 3.90
N SER A 261 -15.90 10.33 4.87
CA SER A 261 -15.80 10.74 6.27
C SER A 261 -15.07 12.07 6.44
N LEU A 262 -13.97 12.28 5.71
CA LEU A 262 -13.22 13.54 5.72
C LEU A 262 -14.04 14.69 5.12
N LEU A 263 -14.64 14.49 3.94
CA LEU A 263 -15.35 15.55 3.22
C LEU A 263 -16.59 16.05 3.97
N ARG A 264 -17.31 15.17 4.68
CA ARG A 264 -18.51 15.56 5.44
C ARG A 264 -18.20 16.28 6.75
N ARG A 265 -17.10 15.94 7.40
CA ARG A 265 -16.77 16.45 8.74
C ARG A 265 -15.96 17.75 8.73
N ASP A 266 -15.32 18.09 7.61
CA ASP A 266 -14.67 19.40 7.42
C ASP A 266 -15.64 20.52 7.00
N ALA A 267 -16.93 20.20 6.85
CA ALA A 267 -18.00 21.13 6.48
C ALA A 267 -18.91 21.52 7.67
N SER A 268 -18.64 21.00 8.87
CA SER A 268 -19.35 21.27 10.13
C SER A 268 -18.45 21.96 11.14
#